data_AF-A0AAV8ALB5-F1
#
_entry.id   AF-A0AAV8ALB5-F1
#
_cell.length_a   1.000
_cell.length_b   1.000
_cell.length_c   1.000
_cell.angle_alpha   90.00
_cell.angle_beta   90.00
_cell.angle_gamma   90.00
#
_symmetry.space_group_name_H-M   'P 1'
#
loop_
_entity.id
_entity.type
_entity.pdbx_description
1 polymer ?
#
loop_
_entity_poly.entity_id
_entity_poly.type
_entity_poly.pdbx_seq_one_letter_code
_entity_poly.pdbx_strand_id
1 'polypeptide(L)'
;MSDETLVYHLAPQHENRNYRLCPEQGAKVVKMMVAEFIGTFIMVFGSATTPIVDAKYPNVETLIGKAASSGISVAIVIFSTGHISGAHLNPAVTIAFALFKNFPFACVPLYIVAQVLGSICASTVLSFIFDPVQDGGVTVPTISTSRAFILEFVITFILLFVVNAMTFDSKANQKLAADSGWLNSIVEFSDRRTLDWSINESSSHIRTSTGNRKL
;
A
#
# COMPACT_ATOMS: atom_id res chain seq x y z
N MET A 1 -5.16 -4.90 -55.73
CA MET A 1 -3.93 -4.20 -55.28
C MET A 1 -4.15 -2.73 -55.56
N SER A 2 -4.53 -1.99 -54.52
CA SER A 2 -4.62 -0.52 -54.45
C SER A 2 -5.42 -0.18 -53.19
N ASP A 3 -5.02 0.64 -52.25
CA ASP A 3 -3.75 1.24 -51.90
C ASP A 3 -4.01 1.83 -50.49
N GLU A 4 -3.01 1.82 -49.62
CA GLU A 4 -3.11 2.47 -48.31
C GLU A 4 -3.29 4.00 -48.47
N THR A 5 -3.75 4.67 -47.40
CA THR A 5 -3.42 6.07 -47.11
C THR A 5 -4.25 7.17 -47.79
N LEU A 6 -5.35 7.58 -47.14
CA LEU A 6 -5.85 8.96 -46.95
C LEU A 6 -7.28 8.81 -46.41
N VAL A 7 -7.67 9.25 -45.22
CA VAL A 7 -7.54 10.63 -44.77
C VAL A 7 -7.35 10.62 -43.26
N TYR A 8 -6.09 10.82 -42.88
CA TYR A 8 -5.66 11.36 -41.61
C TYR A 8 -6.22 12.78 -41.46
N HIS A 9 -7.52 12.91 -41.15
CA HIS A 9 -8.10 14.18 -40.72
C HIS A 9 -8.08 14.30 -39.20
N LEU A 10 -6.96 14.87 -38.74
CA LEU A 10 -6.94 16.01 -37.81
C LEU A 10 -7.81 15.88 -36.56
N ALA A 11 -7.22 15.32 -35.51
CA ALA A 11 -7.09 16.08 -34.27
C ALA A 11 -5.78 15.66 -33.59
N PRO A 12 -4.83 16.57 -33.32
CA PRO A 12 -3.80 16.26 -32.35
C PRO A 12 -4.53 16.08 -31.02
N GLN A 13 -4.56 14.85 -30.50
CA GLN A 13 -4.93 14.56 -29.12
C GLN A 13 -3.79 15.05 -28.20
N HIS A 14 -3.53 16.36 -28.28
CA HIS A 14 -2.80 17.13 -27.29
C HIS A 14 -3.82 17.59 -26.24
N GLU A 15 -4.69 16.67 -25.80
CA GLU A 15 -5.61 16.93 -24.72
C GLU A 15 -4.81 16.84 -23.42
N ASN A 16 -4.80 17.96 -22.71
CA ASN A 16 -4.01 18.20 -21.52
C ASN A 16 -4.08 17.02 -20.54
N ARG A 17 -3.03 16.21 -20.52
CA ARG A 17 -2.78 15.13 -19.55
C ARG A 17 -2.47 15.66 -18.14
N ASN A 18 -2.79 16.91 -17.88
CA ASN A 18 -2.50 17.59 -16.65
C ASN A 18 -3.76 17.56 -15.78
N TYR A 19 -3.59 17.19 -14.51
CA TYR A 19 -4.59 17.33 -13.44
C TYR A 19 -5.81 16.39 -13.50
N ARG A 20 -5.60 15.06 -13.54
CA ARG A 20 -6.60 14.19 -12.89
C ARG A 20 -6.60 14.56 -11.41
N LEU A 21 -7.57 15.37 -11.01
CA LEU A 21 -7.88 15.67 -9.62
C LEU A 21 -7.87 14.36 -8.82
N CYS A 22 -7.51 14.47 -7.55
CA CYS A 22 -7.80 13.42 -6.57
C CYS A 22 -9.19 12.82 -6.88
N PRO A 23 -9.34 11.48 -6.95
CA PRO A 23 -10.44 10.83 -7.64
C PRO A 23 -11.73 11.61 -7.44
N GLU A 24 -12.42 11.92 -8.53
CA GLU A 24 -13.57 12.83 -8.69
C GLU A 24 -14.75 12.59 -7.70
N GLN A 25 -14.63 11.58 -6.83
CA GLN A 25 -15.51 11.24 -5.75
C GLN A 25 -14.80 11.53 -4.41
N GLY A 26 -15.14 12.65 -3.74
CA GLY A 26 -14.55 13.04 -2.46
C GLY A 26 -14.56 11.93 -1.39
N ALA A 27 -15.56 11.04 -1.42
CA ALA A 27 -15.63 9.87 -0.54
C ALA A 27 -14.44 8.90 -0.68
N LYS A 28 -13.85 8.78 -1.88
CA LYS A 28 -12.68 7.93 -2.12
C LYS A 28 -11.40 8.55 -1.57
N VAL A 29 -11.26 9.87 -1.69
CA VAL A 29 -10.11 10.63 -1.14
C VAL A 29 -10.11 10.55 0.39
N VAL A 30 -11.27 10.74 1.01
CA VAL A 30 -11.39 10.62 2.48
C VAL A 30 -10.98 9.23 2.96
N LYS A 31 -11.42 8.16 2.29
CA LYS A 31 -10.99 6.78 2.61
C LYS A 31 -9.48 6.61 2.52
N MET A 32 -8.84 7.16 1.49
CA MET A 32 -7.39 7.13 1.34
C MET A 32 -6.68 7.89 2.45
N MET A 33 -7.15 9.09 2.81
CA MET A 33 -6.57 9.89 3.90
C MET A 33 -6.70 9.19 5.25
N VAL A 34 -7.86 8.58 5.53
CA VAL A 34 -8.06 7.80 6.76
C VAL A 34 -7.12 6.59 6.79
N ALA A 35 -6.96 5.89 5.67
CA ALA A 35 -6.04 4.76 5.58
C ALA A 35 -4.57 5.17 5.79
N GLU A 36 -4.14 6.32 5.25
CA GLU A 36 -2.80 6.87 5.49
C GLU A 36 -2.62 7.31 6.94
N PHE A 37 -3.61 7.98 7.53
CA PHE A 37 -3.57 8.39 8.94
C PHE A 37 -3.44 7.18 9.88
N ILE A 38 -4.35 6.20 9.74
CA ILE A 38 -4.36 4.99 10.58
C ILE A 38 -3.10 4.18 10.33
N GLY A 39 -2.69 4.04 9.06
CA GLY A 39 -1.50 3.30 8.71
C GLY A 39 -0.23 3.92 9.29
N THR A 40 -0.05 5.24 9.17
CA THR A 40 1.10 5.93 9.76
C THR A 40 1.06 5.89 11.28
N PHE A 41 -0.14 5.99 11.89
CA PHE A 41 -0.31 5.80 13.33
C PHE A 41 0.21 4.43 13.78
N ILE A 42 -0.27 3.34 13.18
CA ILE A 42 0.14 1.97 13.54
C ILE A 42 1.64 1.79 13.31
N MET A 43 2.13 2.27 12.16
CA MET A 43 3.54 2.19 11.79
C MET A 43 4.44 2.83 12.85
N VAL A 44 4.17 4.11 13.19
CA VAL A 44 4.95 4.89 14.17
C VAL A 44 4.78 4.34 15.58
N PHE A 45 3.56 3.97 15.97
CA PHE A 45 3.30 3.38 17.28
C PHE A 45 4.12 2.10 17.47
N GLY A 46 4.05 1.16 16.52
CA GLY A 46 4.78 -0.10 16.59
C GLY A 46 6.30 0.07 16.52
N SER A 47 6.80 0.93 15.63
CA SER A 47 8.25 1.11 15.43
C SER A 47 8.93 1.87 16.56
N ALA A 48 8.26 2.87 17.15
CA ALA A 48 8.81 3.66 18.25
C ALA A 48 8.64 2.98 19.62
N THR A 49 7.69 2.05 19.78
CA THR A 49 7.47 1.35 21.06
C THR A 49 8.72 0.58 21.49
N THR A 50 9.38 -0.16 20.60
CA THR A 50 10.52 -1.01 20.98
C THR A 50 11.72 -0.23 21.53
N PRO A 51 12.22 0.85 20.90
CA PRO A 51 13.30 1.64 21.49
C PRO A 51 12.85 2.40 22.75
N ILE A 52 11.57 2.80 22.87
CA ILE A 52 11.02 3.38 24.12
C ILE A 52 11.05 2.37 25.27
N VAL A 53 10.65 1.12 25.00
CA VAL A 53 10.68 0.04 26.00
C VAL A 53 12.12 -0.28 26.42
N ASP A 54 13.05 -0.35 25.47
CA ASP A 54 14.48 -0.56 25.74
C ASP A 54 15.10 0.58 26.58
N ALA A 55 14.66 1.82 26.35
CA ALA A 55 15.07 2.97 27.16
C ALA A 55 14.57 2.86 28.61
N LYS A 56 13.35 2.33 28.83
CA LYS A 56 12.78 2.11 30.16
C LYS A 56 13.35 0.87 30.86
N TYR A 57 13.62 -0.19 30.12
CA TYR A 57 14.16 -1.46 30.60
C TYR A 57 15.43 -1.82 29.81
N PRO A 58 16.61 -1.42 30.29
CA PRO A 58 17.84 -1.55 29.53
C PRO A 58 18.16 -2.99 29.14
N ASN A 59 18.51 -3.20 27.87
CA ASN A 59 18.93 -4.48 27.29
C ASN A 59 17.83 -5.55 27.19
N VAL A 60 16.56 -5.15 27.24
CA VAL A 60 15.44 -6.06 26.94
C VAL A 60 15.29 -6.27 25.43
N GLU A 61 15.60 -5.26 24.62
CA GLU A 61 15.46 -5.33 23.16
C GLU A 61 16.82 -5.33 22.47
N THR A 62 16.98 -6.25 21.51
CA THR A 62 18.19 -6.31 20.68
C THR A 62 18.09 -5.35 19.49
N LEU A 63 19.22 -5.06 18.83
CA LEU A 63 19.22 -4.29 17.58
C LEU A 63 18.35 -4.97 16.50
N ILE A 64 18.39 -6.30 16.44
CA ILE A 64 17.56 -7.09 15.52
C ILE A 64 16.08 -6.98 15.90
N GLY A 65 15.73 -7.03 17.20
CA GLY A 65 14.36 -6.84 17.68
C GLY A 65 13.78 -5.49 17.29
N LYS A 66 14.56 -4.41 17.46
CA LYS A 66 14.18 -3.06 17.04
C LYS A 66 13.94 -2.97 15.53
N ALA A 67 14.85 -3.52 14.72
CA ALA A 67 14.70 -3.53 13.26
C ALA A 67 13.51 -4.39 12.79
N ALA A 68 13.33 -5.57 13.39
CA ALA A 68 12.24 -6.49 13.06
C ALA A 68 10.88 -5.90 13.40
N SER A 69 10.72 -5.28 14.57
CA SER A 69 9.47 -4.60 14.95
C SER A 69 9.08 -3.53 13.93
N SER A 70 10.03 -2.66 13.54
CA SER A 70 9.77 -1.64 12.54
C SER A 70 9.38 -2.24 11.18
N GLY A 71 10.10 -3.27 10.72
CA GLY A 71 9.83 -3.94 9.44
C GLY A 71 8.47 -4.66 9.41
N ILE A 72 8.14 -5.39 10.49
CA ILE A 72 6.86 -6.09 10.63
C ILE A 72 5.71 -5.10 10.71
N SER A 73 5.86 -4.00 11.46
CA SER A 73 4.85 -2.95 11.55
C SER A 73 4.51 -2.38 10.17
N VAL A 74 5.54 -2.04 9.37
CA VAL A 74 5.36 -1.57 8.00
C VAL A 74 4.67 -2.64 7.13
N ALA A 75 5.08 -3.91 7.22
CA ALA A 75 4.48 -4.99 6.43
C ALA A 75 2.99 -5.20 6.76
N ILE A 76 2.62 -5.19 8.04
CA ILE A 76 1.23 -5.31 8.50
C ILE A 76 0.38 -4.18 7.91
N VAL A 77 0.88 -2.93 7.95
CA VAL A 77 0.14 -1.79 7.42
C VAL A 77 0.02 -1.89 5.90
N ILE A 78 1.10 -2.21 5.18
CA ILE A 78 1.05 -2.36 3.72
C ILE A 78 0.05 -3.44 3.30
N PHE A 79 0.03 -4.61 3.95
CA PHE A 79 -0.91 -5.67 3.61
C PHE A 79 -2.35 -5.33 3.98
N SER A 80 -2.57 -4.55 5.04
CA SER A 80 -3.92 -4.18 5.48
C SER A 80 -4.50 -2.98 4.72
N THR A 81 -3.73 -1.94 4.42
CA THR A 81 -4.23 -0.70 3.82
C THR A 81 -3.70 -0.42 2.41
N GLY A 82 -2.77 -1.21 1.89
CA GLY A 82 -2.17 -1.01 0.57
C GLY A 82 -3.19 -0.99 -0.58
N HIS A 83 -4.24 -1.80 -0.49
CA HIS A 83 -5.33 -1.83 -1.48
C HIS A 83 -6.26 -0.58 -1.40
N ILE A 84 -6.21 0.18 -0.30
CA ILE A 84 -7.05 1.35 -0.07
C ILE A 84 -6.35 2.63 -0.53
N SER A 85 -5.15 2.91 0.00
CA SER A 85 -4.43 4.16 -0.24
C SER A 85 -3.16 4.01 -1.08
N GLY A 86 -2.71 2.78 -1.33
CA GLY A 86 -1.36 2.50 -1.81
C GLY A 86 -0.33 2.38 -0.68
N ALA A 87 -0.73 2.63 0.57
CA ALA A 87 0.11 2.60 1.78
C ALA A 87 1.43 3.35 1.58
N HIS A 88 1.36 4.67 1.31
CA HIS A 88 2.57 5.48 1.19
C HIS A 88 3.23 5.66 2.55
N LEU A 89 2.42 5.94 3.59
CA LEU A 89 2.75 6.01 5.02
C LEU A 89 3.89 6.99 5.38
N ASN A 90 4.42 7.71 4.40
CA ASN A 90 5.62 8.51 4.48
C ASN A 90 5.56 9.63 3.43
N PRO A 91 5.86 10.88 3.81
CA PRO A 91 5.90 12.01 2.89
C PRO A 91 6.88 11.83 1.71
N ALA A 92 8.09 11.32 1.96
CA ALA A 92 9.08 11.08 0.93
C ALA A 92 8.61 10.01 -0.09
N VAL A 93 7.96 8.95 0.40
CA VAL A 93 7.36 7.91 -0.45
C VAL A 93 6.24 8.50 -1.28
N THR A 94 5.37 9.33 -0.68
CA THR A 94 4.27 9.99 -1.40
C THR A 94 4.78 10.88 -2.54
N ILE A 95 5.84 11.65 -2.29
CA ILE A 95 6.48 12.48 -3.30
C ILE A 95 7.11 11.60 -4.40
N ALA A 96 7.78 10.51 -4.04
CA ALA A 96 8.36 9.58 -5.02
C ALA A 96 7.28 8.96 -5.92
N PHE A 97 6.10 8.61 -5.38
CA PHE A 97 4.99 8.12 -6.19
C PHE A 97 4.45 9.20 -7.13
N ALA A 98 4.42 10.46 -6.69
CA ALA A 98 4.02 11.56 -7.55
C ALA A 98 4.99 11.74 -8.73
N LEU A 99 6.30 11.58 -8.49
CA LEU A 99 7.34 11.72 -9.49
C LEU A 99 7.43 10.53 -10.46
N PHE A 100 7.35 9.30 -9.93
CA PHE A 100 7.70 8.09 -10.70
C PHE A 100 6.52 7.18 -11.04
N LYS A 101 5.36 7.37 -10.39
CA LYS A 101 4.20 6.45 -10.50
C LYS A 101 2.92 7.12 -10.99
N ASN A 102 3.00 8.34 -11.53
CA ASN A 102 1.85 9.14 -11.98
C ASN A 102 0.80 9.36 -10.87
N PHE A 103 1.21 9.42 -9.61
CA PHE A 103 0.30 9.80 -8.53
C PHE A 103 0.00 11.32 -8.63
N PRO A 104 -1.28 11.73 -8.56
CA PRO A 104 -1.65 13.14 -8.73
C PRO A 104 -1.03 14.04 -7.66
N PHE A 105 -0.23 15.02 -8.10
CA PHE A 105 0.42 16.00 -7.22
C PHE A 105 -0.55 16.76 -6.31
N ALA A 106 -1.80 16.96 -6.74
CA ALA A 106 -2.84 17.59 -5.92
C ALA A 106 -3.20 16.79 -4.66
N CYS A 107 -3.02 15.46 -4.65
CA CYS A 107 -3.29 14.61 -3.48
C CYS A 107 -2.10 14.53 -2.50
N VAL A 108 -0.89 14.87 -2.96
CA VAL A 108 0.34 14.82 -2.15
C VAL A 108 0.20 15.59 -0.83
N PRO A 109 -0.24 16.87 -0.80
CA PRO A 109 -0.37 17.58 0.46
C PRO A 109 -1.41 16.95 1.40
N LEU A 110 -2.49 16.37 0.87
CA LEU A 110 -3.51 15.69 1.67
C LEU A 110 -2.96 14.43 2.35
N TYR A 111 -2.18 13.64 1.62
CA TYR A 111 -1.50 12.46 2.15
C TYR A 111 -0.48 12.85 3.22
N ILE A 112 0.34 13.88 2.96
CA ILE A 112 1.34 14.36 3.92
C ILE A 112 0.66 14.83 5.21
N VAL A 113 -0.43 15.58 5.12
CA VAL A 113 -1.19 16.01 6.31
C VAL A 113 -1.71 14.81 7.08
N ALA A 114 -2.32 13.82 6.42
CA ALA A 114 -2.81 12.61 7.07
C ALA A 114 -1.68 11.83 7.78
N GLN A 115 -0.52 11.68 7.13
CA GLN A 115 0.65 10.99 7.67
C GLN A 115 1.21 11.72 8.90
N VAL A 116 1.39 13.04 8.81
CA VAL A 116 1.89 13.87 9.92
C VAL A 116 0.93 13.86 11.10
N LEU A 117 -0.38 13.95 10.87
CA LEU A 117 -1.36 13.84 11.94
C LEU A 117 -1.34 12.44 12.59
N GLY A 118 -1.22 11.38 11.77
CA GLY A 118 -1.12 10.01 12.25
C GLY A 118 0.11 9.79 13.14
N SER A 119 1.27 10.32 12.73
CA SER A 119 2.50 10.22 13.53
C SER A 119 2.42 11.02 14.82
N ILE A 120 1.89 12.25 14.80
CA ILE A 120 1.67 13.07 16.01
C ILE A 120 0.75 12.35 17.00
N CYS A 121 -0.36 11.78 16.51
CA CYS A 121 -1.28 11.02 17.36
C CYS A 121 -0.58 9.80 17.98
N ALA A 122 0.20 9.04 17.21
CA ALA A 122 0.94 7.88 17.73
C ALA A 122 1.95 8.29 18.80
N SER A 123 2.75 9.32 18.54
CA SER A 123 3.72 9.86 19.50
C SER A 123 3.02 10.35 20.77
N THR A 124 1.89 11.02 20.65
CA THR A 124 1.12 11.52 21.82
C THR A 124 0.60 10.36 22.68
N VAL A 125 0.06 9.32 22.06
CA VAL A 125 -0.40 8.12 22.79
C VAL A 125 0.78 7.43 23.48
N LEU A 126 1.93 7.31 22.81
CA LEU A 126 3.14 6.74 23.43
C LEU A 126 3.64 7.57 24.61
N SER A 127 3.69 8.90 24.48
CA SER A 127 4.07 9.77 25.60
C SER A 127 3.13 9.65 26.80
N PHE A 128 1.83 9.39 26.56
CA PHE A 128 0.86 9.17 27.63
C PHE A 128 1.04 7.80 28.30
N ILE A 129 1.33 6.74 27.52
CA ILE A 129 1.53 5.38 28.05
C ILE A 129 2.83 5.28 28.86
N PHE A 130 3.89 5.93 28.38
CA PHE A 130 5.21 5.89 28.98
C PHE A 130 5.51 7.19 29.72
N ASP A 131 4.99 7.28 30.96
CA ASP A 131 5.28 8.38 31.90
C ASP A 131 6.30 7.93 32.97
N PRO A 132 7.37 8.69 33.25
CA PRO A 132 7.83 9.86 32.49
C PRO A 132 8.28 9.50 31.06
N VAL A 133 8.21 10.47 30.14
CA VAL A 133 8.58 10.30 28.73
C VAL A 133 10.00 9.75 28.60
N GLN A 134 10.19 8.75 27.74
CA GLN A 134 11.45 8.07 27.52
C GLN A 134 12.12 8.52 26.22
N ASP A 135 13.45 8.64 26.22
CA ASP A 135 14.25 9.16 25.09
C ASP A 135 14.42 8.17 23.92
N GLY A 136 13.74 7.03 23.93
CA GLY A 136 13.83 6.01 22.87
C GLY A 136 12.97 6.29 21.64
N GLY A 137 11.98 7.18 21.72
CA GLY A 137 11.02 7.42 20.64
C GLY A 137 11.51 8.37 19.55
N VAL A 138 12.73 8.91 19.70
CA VAL A 138 13.27 9.99 18.86
C VAL A 138 14.64 9.61 18.29
N THR A 139 14.87 9.95 17.03
CA THR A 139 16.17 9.80 16.37
C THR A 139 17.05 11.01 16.68
N VAL A 140 17.69 11.01 17.85
CA VAL A 140 18.67 12.05 18.20
C VAL A 140 20.05 11.66 17.65
N PRO A 141 20.63 12.42 16.70
CA PRO A 141 21.93 12.09 16.15
C PRO A 141 23.03 12.29 17.20
N THR A 142 23.78 11.23 17.49
CA THR A 142 24.99 11.29 18.34
C THR A 142 26.24 11.71 17.56
N ILE A 143 26.11 11.81 16.24
CA ILE A 143 27.16 12.18 15.28
C ILE A 143 26.94 13.59 14.71
N SER A 144 27.97 14.15 14.07
CA SER A 144 27.88 15.42 13.34
C SER A 144 26.67 15.46 12.41
N THR A 145 25.99 16.61 12.36
CA THR A 145 24.81 16.87 11.53
C THR A 145 25.02 16.51 10.06
N SER A 146 26.20 16.77 9.50
CA SER A 146 26.50 16.44 8.10
C SER A 146 26.55 14.92 7.86
N ARG A 147 27.05 14.15 8.84
CA ARG A 147 27.10 12.69 8.75
C ARG A 147 25.72 12.07 8.95
N ALA A 148 24.93 12.60 9.88
CA ALA A 148 23.54 12.21 10.07
C ALA A 148 22.71 12.47 8.81
N PHE A 149 22.89 13.64 8.18
CA PHE A 149 22.23 13.96 6.91
C PHE A 149 22.56 12.96 5.80
N ILE A 150 23.84 12.61 5.61
CA ILE A 150 24.25 11.63 4.60
C ILE A 150 23.62 10.25 4.91
N LEU A 151 23.59 9.85 6.18
CA LEU A 151 22.97 8.59 6.60
C LEU A 151 21.47 8.57 6.28
N GLU A 152 20.72 9.61 6.67
CA GLU A 152 19.29 9.73 6.38
C GLU A 152 18.99 9.74 4.88
N PHE A 153 19.84 10.43 4.10
CA PHE A 153 19.74 10.44 2.64
C PHE A 153 19.92 9.04 2.06
N VAL A 154 20.96 8.31 2.49
CA VAL A 154 21.24 6.95 1.98
C VAL A 154 20.14 5.97 2.37
N ILE A 155 19.66 6.00 3.62
CA ILE A 155 18.59 5.10 4.08
C ILE A 155 17.28 5.41 3.36
N THR A 156 16.93 6.69 3.19
CA THR A 156 15.74 7.11 2.43
C THR A 156 15.87 6.71 0.96
N PHE A 157 17.05 6.86 0.35
CA PHE A 157 17.30 6.40 -1.02
C PHE A 157 17.05 4.89 -1.16
N ILE A 158 17.57 4.08 -0.24
CA ILE A 158 17.36 2.63 -0.24
C ILE A 158 15.86 2.31 -0.09
N LEU A 159 15.17 2.94 0.86
CA LEU A 159 13.73 2.79 1.04
C LEU A 159 12.96 3.10 -0.25
N LEU A 160 13.22 4.25 -0.87
CA LEU A 160 12.54 4.67 -2.10
C LEU A 160 12.89 3.76 -3.28
N PHE A 161 14.13 3.28 -3.37
CA PHE A 161 14.55 2.33 -4.39
C PHE A 161 13.76 1.03 -4.28
N VAL A 162 13.72 0.43 -3.08
CA VAL A 162 13.00 -0.83 -2.83
C VAL A 162 11.49 -0.68 -3.09
N VAL A 163 10.88 0.39 -2.58
CA VAL A 163 9.45 0.63 -2.77
C VAL A 163 9.11 0.83 -4.25
N ASN A 164 9.91 1.60 -4.98
CA ASN A 164 9.70 1.79 -6.42
C ASN A 164 9.89 0.50 -7.21
N ALA A 165 10.93 -0.28 -6.90
CA ALA A 165 11.22 -1.57 -7.54
C ALA A 165 10.05 -2.55 -7.36
N MET A 166 9.60 -2.76 -6.11
CA MET A 166 8.50 -3.66 -5.78
C MET A 166 7.19 -3.29 -6.48
N THR A 167 6.95 -1.99 -6.68
CA THR A 167 5.74 -1.49 -7.31
C THR A 167 5.84 -1.36 -8.83
N PHE A 168 7.03 -1.48 -9.45
CA PHE A 168 7.16 -1.54 -10.92
C PHE A 168 6.86 -2.96 -11.43
N ASP A 169 7.14 -3.97 -10.61
CA ASP A 169 7.06 -5.36 -11.01
C ASP A 169 5.62 -5.93 -11.07
N SER A 170 4.62 -5.23 -10.53
CA SER A 170 3.21 -5.65 -10.68
C SER A 170 2.75 -5.66 -12.14
N LYS A 171 3.26 -4.74 -12.97
CA LYS A 171 2.96 -4.70 -14.41
C LYS A 171 3.71 -5.77 -15.19
N ALA A 172 4.94 -6.10 -14.80
CA ALA A 172 5.69 -7.20 -15.41
C ALA A 172 5.09 -8.55 -15.02
N ASN A 173 4.68 -8.74 -13.76
CA ASN A 173 3.97 -9.94 -13.30
C ASN A 173 2.59 -10.09 -13.95
N GLN A 174 1.84 -9.01 -14.16
CA GLN A 174 0.56 -9.04 -14.91
C GLN A 174 0.75 -9.29 -16.40
N LYS A 175 1.83 -8.76 -16.99
CA LYS A 175 2.15 -8.95 -18.41
C LYS A 175 2.72 -10.34 -18.68
N LEU A 176 3.58 -10.87 -17.80
CA LEU A 176 4.02 -12.27 -17.84
C LEU A 176 2.86 -13.23 -17.60
N ALA A 177 1.95 -12.90 -16.67
CA ALA A 177 0.70 -13.63 -16.48
C ALA A 177 -0.17 -13.63 -17.75
N ALA A 178 -0.33 -12.48 -18.41
CA ALA A 178 -1.12 -12.37 -19.64
C ALA A 178 -0.44 -13.03 -20.86
N ASP A 179 0.87 -12.86 -21.01
CA ASP A 179 1.65 -13.34 -22.17
C ASP A 179 1.91 -14.85 -22.11
N SER A 180 1.90 -15.45 -20.92
CA SER A 180 2.23 -16.87 -20.75
C SER A 180 1.09 -17.84 -21.11
N GLY A 181 -0.11 -17.36 -21.41
CA GLY A 181 -1.22 -18.14 -21.99
C GLY A 181 -1.85 -19.23 -21.09
N TRP A 182 -1.07 -19.83 -20.18
CA TRP A 182 -1.52 -20.88 -19.25
C TRP A 182 -2.46 -20.34 -18.17
N LEU A 183 -2.46 -19.03 -17.88
CA LEU A 183 -3.41 -18.44 -16.95
C LEU A 183 -4.82 -18.33 -17.51
N ASN A 184 -4.98 -18.20 -18.84
CA ASN A 184 -6.30 -18.32 -19.45
C ASN A 184 -6.85 -19.73 -19.24
N SER A 185 -5.99 -20.77 -19.33
CA SER A 185 -6.38 -22.15 -19.03
C SER A 185 -6.70 -22.39 -17.55
N ILE A 186 -6.05 -21.69 -16.62
CA ILE A 186 -6.35 -21.81 -15.18
C ILE A 186 -7.60 -21.04 -14.78
N VAL A 187 -7.83 -19.85 -15.34
CA VAL A 187 -9.07 -19.10 -15.13
C VAL A 187 -10.24 -19.87 -15.74
N GLU A 188 -10.08 -20.45 -16.94
CA GLU A 188 -11.07 -21.31 -17.57
C GLU A 188 -11.29 -22.63 -16.81
N PHE A 189 -10.24 -23.22 -16.23
CA PHE A 189 -10.36 -24.39 -15.34
C PHE A 189 -11.06 -24.05 -14.02
N SER A 190 -10.86 -22.84 -13.49
CA SER A 190 -11.58 -22.34 -12.32
C SER A 190 -13.05 -22.08 -12.64
N ASP A 191 -13.36 -21.51 -13.82
CA ASP A 191 -14.72 -21.21 -14.27
C ASP A 191 -15.54 -22.48 -14.56
N ARG A 192 -14.91 -23.53 -15.13
CA ARG A 192 -15.56 -24.85 -15.28
C ARG A 192 -15.89 -25.51 -13.94
N ARG A 193 -15.03 -25.36 -12.92
CA ARG A 193 -15.35 -25.84 -11.57
C ARG A 193 -16.46 -25.05 -10.91
N THR A 194 -16.65 -23.78 -11.28
CA THR A 194 -17.77 -22.98 -10.77
C THR A 194 -19.11 -23.32 -11.42
N LEU A 195 -19.11 -23.66 -12.71
CA LEU A 195 -20.32 -24.09 -13.39
C LEU A 195 -20.76 -25.50 -12.96
N ASP A 196 -19.82 -26.40 -12.69
CA ASP A 196 -20.11 -27.77 -12.23
C ASP A 196 -20.75 -27.79 -10.83
N TRP A 197 -20.28 -26.96 -9.88
CA TRP A 197 -20.96 -26.85 -8.57
C TRP A 197 -22.38 -26.31 -8.72
N SER A 198 -22.60 -25.33 -9.61
CA SER A 198 -23.93 -24.72 -9.78
C SER A 198 -24.93 -25.69 -10.44
N ILE A 199 -24.46 -26.57 -11.32
CA ILE A 199 -25.30 -27.61 -11.94
C ILE A 199 -25.61 -28.73 -10.93
N ASN A 200 -24.63 -29.12 -10.12
CA ASN A 200 -24.81 -30.17 -9.10
C ASN A 200 -25.72 -29.71 -7.94
N GLU A 201 -25.65 -28.43 -7.54
CA GLU A 201 -26.55 -27.83 -6.54
C GLU A 201 -27.99 -27.69 -7.06
N SER A 202 -28.19 -27.41 -8.36
CA SER A 202 -29.54 -27.34 -8.95
C SER A 202 -30.20 -28.73 -9.08
N SER A 203 -29.39 -29.77 -9.29
CA SER A 203 -29.87 -31.14 -9.48
C SER A 203 -30.12 -31.89 -8.16
N SER A 204 -29.50 -31.46 -7.05
CA SER A 204 -29.83 -31.94 -5.70
C SER A 204 -31.16 -31.37 -5.17
N HIS A 205 -31.53 -30.15 -5.56
CA HIS A 205 -32.83 -29.55 -5.22
C HIS A 205 -34.01 -30.10 -6.06
N ILE A 206 -33.78 -30.63 -7.26
CA ILE A 206 -34.84 -31.27 -8.07
C ILE A 206 -35.13 -32.70 -7.57
N ARG A 207 -34.15 -33.42 -7.00
CA ARG A 207 -34.34 -34.80 -6.51
C ARG A 207 -35.12 -34.92 -5.18
N THR A 208 -35.38 -33.82 -4.47
CA THR A 208 -36.11 -33.85 -3.19
C THR A 208 -37.61 -33.54 -3.30
N SER A 209 -38.12 -33.20 -4.50
CA SER A 209 -39.54 -32.84 -4.69
C SER A 209 -40.43 -33.92 -5.34
N THR A 210 -39.90 -35.11 -5.67
CA THR A 210 -40.66 -36.17 -6.39
C THR A 210 -40.64 -37.54 -5.72
N GLY A 211 -40.48 -37.58 -4.40
CA GLY A 211 -40.39 -38.83 -3.62
C GLY A 211 -41.41 -38.96 -2.49
N ASN A 212 -42.65 -38.50 -2.64
CA ASN A 212 -43.73 -38.90 -1.73
C ASN A 212 -45.13 -38.73 -2.37
N ARG A 213 -45.58 -39.73 -3.11
CA ARG A 213 -47.01 -39.97 -3.34
C ARG A 213 -47.27 -41.47 -3.24
N LYS A 214 -47.90 -41.84 -2.12
CA LYS A 214 -48.41 -43.16 -1.79
C LYS A 214 -49.30 -43.70 -2.91
N LEU A 215 -49.20 -45.00 -3.20
CA LEU A 215 -50.28 -46.00 -3.15
C LEU A 215 -49.64 -47.39 -3.17
#